data_AF-A0A370NT78-F1
#
_entry.id   AF-A0A370NT78-F1
#
_cell.length_a   1.000
_cell.length_b   1.000
_cell.length_c   1.000
_cell.angle_alpha   90.00
_cell.angle_beta   90.00
_cell.angle_gamma   90.00
#
_symmetry.space_group_name_H-M   'P 1'
#
loop_
_entity.id
_entity.type
_entity.pdbx_description
1 polymer ?
#
loop_
_entity_poly.entity_id
_entity_poly.type
_entity_poly.pdbx_seq_one_letter_code
_entity_poly.pdbx_strand_id
1 'polypeptide(L)'
;MIISPPFLPADGLTSENPVSSDPMMDFVDQYELGHHGVYPIAFDRRWHCGAHLAPSFQNEPVRAIADGEVVAYRVSQWPIGDGKKNSDGSDSLNSNTGFVLLRHTTDTGEDRTITFYSLYMQLRDLDGIREALGPLSSNPPETGTSTILPKWLSCSTDGVQVPKNLKVYRKDMLGYAGVRHAHRHLHFEIFMTEGDFTAWFEQSGHAVQLGNKNPTTPVSKDYWGHSYFVIPGGQTFVSTPPLATGAAAAYFPSLQSGTLDTGSKLYVEAYFHKGQRYTRSWVEKDGTLTPLTPAPVRDAYADYEYKMYERATALYPQCPSDGYELLRFGRILNDHPTLPAAAQKTWVAVTFETGEQGYIDISQPVIQKLSDADFPFFMGWQKIEEGNTPFSEHGICDCDELRKIVAVVEDDETPAERMCPAHEQEARLASYIANHAEVRERFRGFVCHAPSEWDASGNEARYKRLKDPDGFFGKRKEFDPNGYDNFIKFLEEFQFLEKTPLGGGKKFWFFHPLAFIRHFRRCGWFAKNDLKKIYDEKNYISVGKAGAEYKERYRHSINLILRKYSLNTKIRSSHFFGQCAIESFYMMIVRESSMAIAKAVKTNHASIATETEGYLKSPPAAPSDIAYFLTKV
;
A
#
# COMPACT_ATOMS: atom_id res chain seq x y z
N MET A 1 4.07 6.33 3.94
CA MET A 1 3.64 5.64 5.15
C MET A 1 4.44 4.36 5.35
N ILE A 2 4.65 4.00 6.61
CA ILE A 2 5.35 2.78 7.00
C ILE A 2 4.32 1.67 7.28
N ILE A 3 4.31 0.63 6.44
CA ILE A 3 3.36 -0.49 6.53
C ILE A 3 4.04 -1.83 6.18
N SER A 4 3.62 -2.91 6.83
CA SER A 4 4.11 -4.28 6.61
C SER A 4 2.97 -5.23 6.23
N PRO A 5 3.26 -6.34 5.54
CA PRO A 5 2.29 -7.42 5.38
C PRO A 5 1.89 -8.05 6.75
N PRO A 6 0.71 -8.71 6.83
CA PRO A 6 0.24 -9.35 8.05
C PRO A 6 1.06 -10.60 8.44
N PHE A 7 1.74 -11.19 7.46
CA PHE A 7 2.74 -12.25 7.63
C PHE A 7 4.11 -11.70 7.25
N LEU A 8 5.16 -12.08 7.99
CA LEU A 8 6.50 -11.53 7.78
C LEU A 8 7.40 -12.63 7.19
N PRO A 9 7.74 -12.54 5.89
CA PRO A 9 8.74 -13.42 5.28
C PRO A 9 10.11 -13.25 5.93
N ALA A 10 11.06 -14.13 5.55
CA ALA A 10 12.45 -14.00 5.96
C ALA A 10 13.01 -12.59 5.70
N ASP A 11 13.84 -12.10 6.61
CA ASP A 11 14.46 -10.78 6.46
C ASP A 11 15.46 -10.74 5.30
N GLY A 12 15.62 -9.56 4.69
CA GLY A 12 16.66 -9.34 3.68
C GLY A 12 16.32 -9.84 2.27
N LEU A 13 15.06 -10.19 1.97
CA LEU A 13 14.66 -10.53 0.59
C LEU A 13 14.99 -9.37 -0.38
N THR A 14 15.77 -9.70 -1.41
CA THR A 14 16.11 -8.79 -2.52
C THR A 14 15.94 -9.53 -3.84
N SER A 15 15.81 -8.79 -4.93
CA SER A 15 15.68 -9.35 -6.29
C SER A 15 16.52 -8.53 -7.25
N GLU A 16 17.18 -9.19 -8.21
CA GLU A 16 17.80 -8.54 -9.38
C GLU A 16 16.80 -8.36 -10.54
N ASN A 17 15.64 -9.02 -10.46
CA ASN A 17 14.61 -8.92 -11.50
C ASN A 17 13.88 -7.57 -11.37
N PRO A 18 13.95 -6.68 -12.37
CA PRO A 18 13.30 -5.36 -12.32
C PRO A 18 11.77 -5.43 -12.30
N VAL A 19 11.16 -6.59 -12.57
CA VAL A 19 9.72 -6.82 -12.37
C VAL A 19 9.37 -6.97 -10.89
N SER A 20 10.29 -7.52 -10.08
CA SER A 20 10.11 -7.85 -8.67
C SER A 20 10.69 -6.75 -7.78
N SER A 21 10.01 -5.60 -7.74
CA SER A 21 10.48 -4.42 -6.99
C SER A 21 10.23 -4.51 -5.47
N ASP A 22 9.33 -5.41 -5.02
CA ASP A 22 9.05 -5.64 -3.60
C ASP A 22 8.98 -7.15 -3.28
N PRO A 23 10.14 -7.83 -3.17
CA PRO A 23 10.21 -9.29 -2.96
C PRO A 23 9.50 -9.77 -1.69
N MET A 24 9.36 -8.89 -0.69
CA MET A 24 8.60 -9.21 0.53
C MET A 24 7.10 -9.37 0.22
N MET A 25 6.54 -8.50 -0.61
CA MET A 25 5.14 -8.64 -1.02
C MET A 25 4.97 -9.77 -2.04
N ASP A 26 5.95 -10.00 -2.93
CA ASP A 26 5.90 -11.10 -3.92
C ASP A 26 5.86 -12.47 -3.23
N PHE A 27 6.51 -12.60 -2.07
CA PHE A 27 6.41 -13.80 -1.24
C PHE A 27 5.04 -13.92 -0.58
N VAL A 28 4.51 -12.83 0.00
CA VAL A 28 3.21 -12.85 0.70
C VAL A 28 2.04 -13.06 -0.25
N ASP A 29 2.15 -12.63 -1.51
CA ASP A 29 1.14 -12.90 -2.54
C ASP A 29 0.92 -14.41 -2.75
N GLN A 30 1.91 -15.26 -2.48
CA GLN A 30 1.78 -16.71 -2.59
C GLN A 30 0.85 -17.32 -1.51
N TYR A 31 0.55 -16.57 -0.45
CA TYR A 31 -0.39 -16.99 0.58
C TYR A 31 -1.85 -16.74 0.18
N GLU A 32 -2.12 -15.92 -0.83
CA GLU A 32 -3.49 -15.68 -1.25
C GLU A 32 -4.10 -16.93 -1.93
N LEU A 33 -5.28 -17.34 -1.44
CA LEU A 33 -6.01 -18.46 -2.00
C LEU A 33 -6.84 -18.03 -3.22
N GLY A 34 -6.50 -18.55 -4.41
CA GLY A 34 -7.22 -18.26 -5.65
C GLY A 34 -8.51 -19.05 -5.90
N HIS A 35 -9.00 -19.84 -4.93
CA HIS A 35 -10.06 -20.85 -5.19
C HIS A 35 -11.11 -20.99 -4.06
N HIS A 36 -11.14 -20.10 -3.07
CA HIS A 36 -12.06 -20.22 -1.92
C HIS A 36 -12.70 -18.87 -1.55
N GLY A 37 -13.16 -18.14 -2.57
CA GLY A 37 -13.47 -16.70 -2.52
C GLY A 37 -12.23 -15.88 -2.86
N VAL A 38 -12.34 -14.99 -3.85
CA VAL A 38 -11.24 -14.16 -4.35
C VAL A 38 -11.76 -12.73 -4.41
N TYR A 39 -11.14 -11.79 -3.70
CA TYR A 39 -11.57 -10.39 -3.70
C TYR A 39 -11.86 -9.88 -5.12
N PRO A 40 -13.01 -9.23 -5.40
CA PRO A 40 -14.08 -8.88 -4.48
C PRO A 40 -15.27 -9.87 -4.47
N ILE A 41 -15.11 -11.09 -4.96
CA ILE A 41 -16.18 -12.07 -5.22
C ILE A 41 -16.00 -13.36 -4.41
N ALA A 42 -17.00 -13.71 -3.63
CA ALA A 42 -17.03 -14.94 -2.84
C ALA A 42 -17.41 -16.14 -3.73
N PHE A 43 -17.18 -17.36 -3.24
CA PHE A 43 -17.51 -18.59 -3.97
C PHE A 43 -19.00 -18.72 -4.31
N ASP A 44 -19.88 -18.08 -3.54
CA ASP A 44 -21.32 -18.00 -3.75
C ASP A 44 -21.74 -16.76 -4.55
N ARG A 45 -20.77 -16.12 -5.22
CA ARG A 45 -20.88 -14.90 -6.03
C ARG A 45 -21.24 -13.62 -5.26
N ARG A 46 -21.28 -13.64 -3.92
CA ARG A 46 -21.54 -12.43 -3.13
C ARG A 46 -20.30 -11.55 -3.01
N TRP A 47 -20.48 -10.36 -2.48
CA TRP A 47 -19.37 -9.50 -2.06
C TRP A 47 -18.41 -10.28 -1.17
N HIS A 48 -17.13 -10.22 -1.52
CA HIS A 48 -16.02 -10.65 -0.71
C HIS A 48 -15.10 -9.46 -0.42
N CYS A 49 -15.12 -8.98 0.81
CA CYS A 49 -14.54 -7.70 1.19
C CYS A 49 -13.04 -7.80 1.55
N GLY A 50 -12.46 -8.99 1.45
CA GLY A 50 -11.08 -9.27 1.80
C GLY A 50 -10.46 -10.39 0.98
N ALA A 51 -9.25 -10.79 1.38
CA ALA A 51 -8.53 -11.92 0.82
C ALA A 51 -8.30 -13.00 1.88
N HIS A 52 -8.36 -14.27 1.45
CA HIS A 52 -7.95 -15.39 2.28
C HIS A 52 -6.46 -15.66 2.14
N LEU A 53 -5.72 -15.60 3.25
CA LEU A 53 -4.29 -15.81 3.32
C LEU A 53 -3.97 -17.11 4.08
N ALA A 54 -3.32 -18.06 3.42
CA ALA A 54 -2.91 -19.34 3.97
C ALA A 54 -1.37 -19.43 4.05
N PRO A 55 -0.75 -19.07 5.19
CA PRO A 55 0.68 -19.23 5.36
C PRO A 55 1.08 -20.71 5.30
N SER A 56 2.28 -21.00 4.80
CA SER A 56 2.77 -22.38 4.65
C SER A 56 2.93 -23.11 5.98
N PHE A 57 3.23 -22.37 7.06
CA PHE A 57 3.45 -22.94 8.39
C PHE A 57 2.37 -22.51 9.38
N GLN A 58 1.87 -23.47 10.16
CA GLN A 58 0.81 -23.24 11.13
C GLN A 58 1.20 -22.33 12.30
N ASN A 59 2.49 -22.23 12.56
CA ASN A 59 3.07 -21.43 13.64
C ASN A 59 3.50 -20.04 13.16
N GLU A 60 3.15 -19.64 11.93
CA GLU A 60 3.46 -18.31 11.43
C GLU A 60 2.52 -17.27 12.07
N PRO A 61 3.04 -16.29 12.82
CA PRO A 61 2.17 -15.35 13.52
C PRO A 61 1.58 -14.28 12.60
N VAL A 62 0.29 -14.02 12.79
CA VAL A 62 -0.43 -12.87 12.22
C VAL A 62 -0.01 -11.62 12.98
N ARG A 63 0.29 -10.53 12.27
CA ARG A 63 0.78 -9.28 12.86
C ARG A 63 0.06 -8.03 12.37
N ALA A 64 0.04 -7.02 13.22
CA ALA A 64 -0.46 -5.69 12.87
C ALA A 64 0.36 -5.09 11.72
N ILE A 65 -0.33 -4.60 10.68
CA ILE A 65 0.30 -4.12 9.44
C ILE A 65 0.86 -2.71 9.61
N ALA A 66 0.31 -1.93 10.54
CA ALA A 66 0.69 -0.57 10.88
C ALA A 66 0.35 -0.29 12.36
N ASP A 67 0.89 0.80 12.90
CA ASP A 67 0.46 1.32 14.19
C ASP A 67 -1.03 1.67 14.15
N GLY A 68 -1.75 1.45 15.24
CA GLY A 68 -3.18 1.69 15.26
C GLY A 68 -3.82 1.65 16.65
N GLU A 69 -5.13 1.82 16.64
CA GLU A 69 -6.03 1.64 17.76
C GLU A 69 -6.91 0.42 17.54
N VAL A 70 -7.13 -0.38 18.58
CA VAL A 70 -8.07 -1.49 18.53
C VAL A 70 -9.48 -0.94 18.58
N VAL A 71 -10.25 -1.14 17.51
CA VAL A 71 -11.66 -0.73 17.41
C VAL A 71 -12.55 -1.77 18.07
N ALA A 72 -12.31 -3.04 17.76
CA ALA A 72 -13.00 -4.16 18.36
C ALA A 72 -12.16 -5.44 18.23
N TYR A 73 -12.40 -6.40 19.11
CA TYR A 73 -11.78 -7.72 19.00
C TYR A 73 -12.63 -8.80 19.67
N ARG A 74 -12.34 -10.07 19.37
CA ARG A 74 -12.89 -11.24 20.06
C ARG A 74 -11.82 -12.32 20.13
N VAL A 75 -11.67 -12.93 21.30
CA VAL A 75 -10.80 -14.09 21.52
C VAL A 75 -11.67 -15.27 21.90
N SER A 76 -11.61 -16.34 21.12
CA SER A 76 -12.43 -17.53 21.35
C SER A 76 -11.64 -18.58 22.12
N GLN A 77 -12.29 -19.26 23.07
CA GLN A 77 -11.68 -20.38 23.77
C GLN A 77 -11.64 -21.63 22.88
N TRP A 78 -12.73 -21.90 22.14
CA TRP A 78 -12.93 -23.05 21.25
C TRP A 78 -13.51 -22.61 19.90
N PRO A 79 -13.39 -23.44 18.83
CA PRO A 79 -14.07 -23.21 17.56
C PRO A 79 -15.58 -23.50 17.64
N ILE A 80 -16.34 -23.03 16.65
CA ILE A 80 -17.79 -23.27 16.51
C ILE A 80 -18.06 -24.24 15.35
N GLY A 81 -19.24 -24.87 15.36
CA GLY A 81 -19.67 -25.82 14.33
C GLY A 81 -20.81 -25.30 13.46
N ASP A 82 -20.83 -25.69 12.19
CA ASP A 82 -21.86 -25.35 11.21
C ASP A 82 -23.10 -26.28 11.26
N GLY A 83 -23.25 -27.02 12.37
CA GLY A 83 -24.31 -28.03 12.56
C GLY A 83 -23.97 -29.41 12.01
N LYS A 84 -22.84 -29.59 11.30
CA LYS A 84 -22.36 -30.93 10.93
C LYS A 84 -21.96 -31.72 12.16
N LYS A 85 -22.26 -33.02 12.14
CA LYS A 85 -21.87 -33.96 13.18
C LYS A 85 -20.67 -34.80 12.75
N ASN A 86 -19.78 -35.11 13.68
CA ASN A 86 -18.73 -36.12 13.51
C ASN A 86 -19.36 -37.53 13.50
N SER A 87 -18.58 -38.55 13.12
CA SER A 87 -19.04 -39.95 13.07
C SER A 87 -19.54 -40.50 14.40
N ASP A 88 -19.12 -39.90 15.52
CA ASP A 88 -19.54 -40.24 16.89
C ASP A 88 -20.79 -39.46 17.37
N GLY A 89 -21.36 -38.60 16.51
CA GLY A 89 -22.54 -37.78 16.81
C GLY A 89 -22.24 -36.46 17.54
N SER A 90 -20.98 -36.17 17.86
CA SER A 90 -20.56 -34.87 18.42
C SER A 90 -20.61 -33.76 17.36
N ASP A 91 -20.69 -32.50 17.79
CA ASP A 91 -20.62 -31.36 16.86
C ASP A 91 -19.23 -31.24 16.22
N SER A 92 -19.22 -31.09 14.89
CA SER A 92 -18.00 -30.83 14.13
C SER A 92 -17.64 -29.35 14.25
N LEU A 93 -16.76 -29.03 15.18
CA LEU A 93 -16.27 -27.67 15.38
C LEU A 93 -15.22 -27.35 14.31
N ASN A 94 -15.58 -26.51 13.34
CA ASN A 94 -14.83 -26.37 12.09
C ASN A 94 -14.55 -24.91 11.69
N SER A 95 -14.91 -23.95 12.55
CA SER A 95 -14.78 -22.52 12.23
C SER A 95 -14.37 -21.68 13.43
N ASN A 96 -13.45 -20.74 13.23
CA ASN A 96 -12.96 -19.84 14.26
C ASN A 96 -13.60 -18.44 14.16
N THR A 97 -14.09 -17.91 15.27
CA THR A 97 -14.76 -16.60 15.29
C THR A 97 -13.88 -15.47 15.82
N GLY A 98 -12.63 -15.78 16.21
CA GLY A 98 -11.68 -14.81 16.73
C GLY A 98 -11.33 -13.75 15.68
N PHE A 99 -11.23 -12.49 16.12
CA PHE A 99 -10.83 -11.40 15.22
C PHE A 99 -10.22 -10.21 15.96
N VAL A 100 -9.52 -9.38 15.19
CA VAL A 100 -9.06 -8.05 15.61
C VAL A 100 -9.40 -7.05 14.50
N LEU A 101 -10.07 -5.95 14.85
CA LEU A 101 -10.33 -4.81 13.97
C LEU A 101 -9.53 -3.60 14.44
N LEU A 102 -8.68 -3.06 13.57
CA LEU A 102 -7.81 -1.93 13.86
C LEU A 102 -8.19 -0.70 13.06
N ARG A 103 -8.03 0.48 13.65
CA ARG A 103 -8.03 1.78 12.97
C ARG A 103 -6.61 2.32 12.91
N HIS A 104 -6.20 2.79 11.75
CA HIS A 104 -4.88 3.35 11.49
C HIS A 104 -5.01 4.81 11.06
N THR A 105 -4.12 5.67 11.56
CA THR A 105 -4.02 7.06 11.13
C THR A 105 -2.54 7.40 10.95
N THR A 106 -2.14 7.78 9.74
CA THR A 106 -0.73 8.05 9.41
C THR A 106 -0.59 9.04 8.26
N ASP A 107 0.59 9.63 8.14
CA ASP A 107 0.90 10.60 7.09
C ASP A 107 1.43 9.90 5.83
N THR A 108 0.99 10.38 4.68
CA THR A 108 1.36 9.93 3.33
C THR A 108 2.08 11.01 2.52
N GLY A 109 2.10 12.23 3.03
CA GLY A 109 2.68 13.42 2.41
C GLY A 109 2.56 14.59 3.36
N GLU A 110 2.87 15.78 2.86
CA GLU A 110 2.64 17.03 3.59
C GLU A 110 1.14 17.31 3.67
N ASP A 111 0.62 17.52 4.89
CA ASP A 111 -0.81 17.73 5.17
C ASP A 111 -1.75 16.65 4.60
N ARG A 112 -1.21 15.43 4.49
CA ARG A 112 -1.88 14.26 3.88
C ARG A 112 -1.94 13.09 4.83
N THR A 113 -2.90 13.15 5.75
CA THR A 113 -3.15 12.08 6.71
C THR A 113 -4.25 11.15 6.21
N ILE A 114 -3.94 9.86 6.11
CA ILE A 114 -4.91 8.82 5.73
C ILE A 114 -5.45 8.14 6.99
N THR A 115 -6.75 7.83 7.02
CA THR A 115 -7.35 6.91 8.00
C THR A 115 -8.01 5.73 7.31
N PHE A 116 -7.62 4.54 7.74
CA PHE A 116 -8.10 3.28 7.19
C PHE A 116 -8.17 2.22 8.29
N TYR A 117 -8.85 1.13 7.98
CA TYR A 117 -9.12 0.03 8.90
C TYR A 117 -8.52 -1.25 8.34
N SER A 118 -8.09 -2.14 9.24
CA SER A 118 -7.72 -3.50 8.87
C SER A 118 -8.42 -4.51 9.77
N LEU A 119 -8.97 -5.56 9.17
CA LEU A 119 -9.66 -6.64 9.87
C LEU A 119 -8.89 -7.94 9.71
N TYR A 120 -8.60 -8.59 10.83
CA TYR A 120 -7.97 -9.91 10.91
C TYR A 120 -9.02 -10.88 11.44
N MET A 121 -9.70 -11.58 10.55
CA MET A 121 -10.81 -12.48 10.87
C MET A 121 -10.37 -13.95 10.73
N GLN A 122 -11.06 -14.86 11.43
CA GLN A 122 -10.71 -16.29 11.51
C GLN A 122 -9.38 -16.52 12.26
N LEU A 123 -9.12 -15.74 13.31
CA LEU A 123 -7.99 -15.99 14.22
C LEU A 123 -8.25 -17.24 15.05
N ARG A 124 -7.22 -18.07 15.20
CA ARG A 124 -7.29 -19.34 15.94
C ARG A 124 -7.72 -19.14 17.39
N ASP A 125 -8.54 -20.06 17.88
CA ASP A 125 -8.94 -20.13 19.29
C ASP A 125 -7.79 -20.55 20.21
N LEU A 126 -7.94 -20.28 21.51
CA LEU A 126 -6.86 -20.50 22.48
C LEU A 126 -6.51 -21.99 22.66
N ASP A 127 -7.48 -22.90 22.60
CA ASP A 127 -7.20 -24.33 22.72
C ASP A 127 -6.50 -24.88 21.48
N GLY A 128 -6.92 -24.47 20.28
CA GLY A 128 -6.22 -24.79 19.04
C GLY A 128 -4.80 -24.23 18.98
N ILE A 129 -4.53 -23.09 19.63
CA ILE A 129 -3.15 -22.59 19.81
C ILE A 129 -2.37 -23.52 20.74
N ARG A 130 -2.94 -23.88 21.91
CA ARG A 130 -2.28 -24.75 22.90
C ARG A 130 -1.95 -26.13 22.33
N GLU A 131 -2.89 -26.71 21.58
CA GLU A 131 -2.74 -28.02 20.96
C GLU A 131 -1.66 -28.01 19.88
N ALA A 132 -1.69 -27.02 18.98
CA ALA A 132 -0.78 -27.01 17.83
C ALA A 132 0.61 -26.47 18.16
N LEU A 133 0.72 -25.52 19.09
CA LEU A 133 1.94 -24.71 19.30
C LEU A 133 2.51 -24.79 20.72
N GLY A 134 1.79 -25.42 21.65
CA GLY A 134 2.15 -25.50 23.06
C GLY A 134 1.57 -24.37 23.92
N PRO A 135 1.88 -24.35 25.23
CA PRO A 135 1.23 -23.45 26.17
C PRO A 135 1.51 -21.98 25.86
N LEU A 136 0.48 -21.13 26.06
CA LEU A 136 0.62 -19.68 26.02
C LEU A 136 1.54 -19.19 27.15
N SER A 137 2.13 -18.01 26.98
CA SER A 137 2.97 -17.38 28.01
C SER A 137 2.21 -17.25 29.33
N SER A 138 2.83 -17.65 30.44
CA SER A 138 2.27 -17.48 31.78
C SER A 138 2.24 -16.01 32.24
N ASN A 139 3.11 -15.17 31.67
CA ASN A 139 3.21 -13.74 31.93
C ASN A 139 3.19 -12.97 30.60
N PRO A 140 2.03 -12.87 29.94
CA PRO A 140 1.93 -12.14 28.68
C PRO A 140 2.17 -10.64 28.92
N PRO A 141 2.85 -9.94 28.00
CA PRO A 141 3.13 -8.52 28.12
C PRO A 141 1.82 -7.70 28.04
N GLU A 142 1.77 -6.58 28.77
CA GLU A 142 0.63 -5.66 28.74
C GLU A 142 0.47 -5.00 27.36
N THR A 143 1.60 -4.69 26.71
CA THR A 143 1.67 -4.17 25.34
C THR A 143 2.03 -5.28 24.35
N GLY A 144 1.68 -5.10 23.08
CA GLY A 144 2.06 -6.03 22.01
C GLY A 144 3.58 -6.17 21.85
N THR A 145 3.99 -7.33 21.35
CA THR A 145 5.36 -7.62 20.93
C THR A 145 5.33 -8.39 19.61
N SER A 146 6.45 -8.50 18.92
CA SER A 146 6.50 -9.22 17.63
C SER A 146 6.46 -10.75 17.74
N THR A 147 6.57 -11.31 18.95
CA THR A 147 6.76 -12.76 19.17
C THR A 147 5.85 -13.37 20.24
N ILE A 148 5.25 -12.55 21.11
CA ILE A 148 4.38 -13.00 22.20
C ILE A 148 3.06 -12.23 22.12
N LEU A 149 1.94 -12.95 22.24
CA LEU A 149 0.61 -12.34 22.31
C LEU A 149 0.51 -11.39 23.51
N PRO A 150 -0.07 -10.20 23.33
CA PRO A 150 -0.36 -9.34 24.47
C PRO A 150 -1.43 -9.96 25.36
N LYS A 151 -1.49 -9.49 26.62
CA LYS A 151 -2.40 -9.99 27.64
C LYS A 151 -3.87 -9.99 27.21
N TRP A 152 -4.31 -8.95 26.50
CA TRP A 152 -5.69 -8.83 26.02
C TRP A 152 -6.07 -9.83 24.91
N LEU A 153 -5.09 -10.50 24.29
CA LEU A 153 -5.27 -11.59 23.32
C LEU A 153 -4.98 -12.98 23.90
N SER A 154 -4.57 -13.06 25.17
CA SER A 154 -4.13 -14.31 25.79
C SER A 154 -5.24 -15.02 26.60
N CYS A 155 -6.41 -14.39 26.72
CA CYS A 155 -7.57 -14.91 27.44
C CYS A 155 -8.82 -14.77 26.58
N SER A 156 -9.75 -15.73 26.72
CA SER A 156 -11.01 -15.70 25.98
C SER A 156 -11.86 -14.51 26.43
N THR A 157 -12.66 -13.98 25.52
CA THR A 157 -13.58 -12.87 25.77
C THR A 157 -15.01 -13.37 25.80
N ASP A 158 -15.86 -12.70 26.58
CA ASP A 158 -17.31 -12.88 26.50
C ASP A 158 -17.84 -12.03 25.33
N GLY A 159 -17.84 -12.61 24.14
CA GLY A 159 -18.25 -11.92 22.91
C GLY A 159 -17.28 -10.83 22.45
N VAL A 160 -17.82 -9.82 21.77
CA VAL A 160 -17.07 -8.73 21.14
C VAL A 160 -16.70 -7.67 22.17
N GLN A 161 -15.43 -7.29 22.19
CA GLN A 161 -14.89 -6.26 23.06
C GLN A 161 -14.60 -4.99 22.28
N VAL A 162 -15.00 -3.83 22.82
CA VAL A 162 -14.73 -2.49 22.28
C VAL A 162 -13.88 -1.71 23.29
N PRO A 163 -12.55 -1.86 23.25
CA PRO A 163 -11.68 -1.24 24.23
C PRO A 163 -11.58 0.28 24.01
N LYS A 164 -11.25 1.02 25.07
CA LYS A 164 -10.92 2.45 24.97
C LYS A 164 -9.41 2.63 25.00
N ASN A 165 -8.87 3.38 24.03
CA ASN A 165 -7.46 3.77 23.96
C ASN A 165 -6.46 2.60 23.92
N LEU A 166 -6.88 1.41 23.50
CA LEU A 166 -5.97 0.27 23.34
C LEU A 166 -5.17 0.43 22.04
N LYS A 167 -3.86 0.50 22.17
CA LYS A 167 -2.93 0.73 21.06
C LYS A 167 -2.27 -0.58 20.64
N VAL A 168 -1.97 -0.66 19.36
CA VAL A 168 -1.14 -1.70 18.77
C VAL A 168 -0.07 -1.05 17.92
N TYR A 169 1.12 -1.62 17.93
CA TYR A 169 2.23 -1.18 17.11
C TYR A 169 2.41 -2.10 15.92
N ARG A 170 2.93 -1.53 14.82
CA ARG A 170 3.25 -2.29 13.63
C ARG A 170 4.17 -3.46 13.97
N LYS A 171 3.81 -4.65 13.47
CA LYS A 171 4.42 -5.96 13.73
C LYS A 171 4.10 -6.60 15.08
N ASP A 172 3.28 -5.98 15.93
CA ASP A 172 2.77 -6.67 17.12
C ASP A 172 1.98 -7.91 16.69
N MET A 173 2.16 -9.00 17.44
CA MET A 173 1.51 -10.27 17.23
C MET A 173 0.04 -10.19 17.61
N LEU A 174 -0.83 -10.61 16.68
CA LEU A 174 -2.29 -10.59 16.82
C LEU A 174 -2.91 -11.99 16.96
N GLY A 175 -2.17 -13.04 16.62
CA GLY A 175 -2.69 -14.41 16.67
C GLY A 175 -2.02 -15.31 15.64
N TYR A 176 -2.74 -16.38 15.30
CA TYR A 176 -2.39 -17.33 14.25
C TYR A 176 -3.59 -17.54 13.34
N ALA A 177 -3.33 -17.93 12.08
CA ALA A 177 -4.40 -18.32 11.16
C ALA A 177 -5.19 -19.50 11.74
N GLY A 178 -6.51 -19.34 11.80
CA GLY A 178 -7.46 -20.36 12.22
C GLY A 178 -7.98 -21.19 11.05
N VAL A 179 -9.20 -21.67 11.22
CA VAL A 179 -9.92 -22.52 10.29
C VAL A 179 -11.29 -21.94 10.03
N ARG A 180 -11.77 -22.02 8.79
CA ARG A 180 -13.17 -21.79 8.42
C ARG A 180 -13.65 -22.90 7.50
N HIS A 181 -14.75 -23.56 7.84
CA HIS A 181 -15.29 -24.69 7.08
C HIS A 181 -14.20 -25.73 6.70
N ALA A 182 -13.32 -26.07 7.66
CA ALA A 182 -12.16 -26.94 7.47
C ALA A 182 -11.02 -26.42 6.56
N HIS A 183 -11.13 -25.20 6.00
CA HIS A 183 -10.05 -24.53 5.29
C HIS A 183 -9.22 -23.65 6.22
N ARG A 184 -7.90 -23.81 6.19
CA ARG A 184 -6.97 -23.04 7.03
C ARG A 184 -6.58 -21.75 6.34
N HIS A 185 -6.99 -20.62 6.88
CA HIS A 185 -6.62 -19.30 6.39
C HIS A 185 -6.92 -18.21 7.43
N LEU A 186 -6.28 -17.06 7.26
CA LEU A 186 -6.73 -15.77 7.77
C LEU A 186 -7.64 -15.12 6.72
N HIS A 187 -8.79 -14.60 7.12
CA HIS A 187 -9.52 -13.66 6.28
C HIS A 187 -9.06 -12.23 6.63
N PHE A 188 -8.54 -11.50 5.65
CA PHE A 188 -7.90 -10.21 5.86
C PHE A 188 -8.54 -9.12 5.00
N GLU A 189 -8.97 -8.01 5.60
CA GLU A 189 -9.57 -6.87 4.90
C GLU A 189 -8.80 -5.57 5.16
N ILE A 190 -8.82 -4.66 4.18
CA ILE A 190 -8.47 -3.25 4.37
C ILE A 190 -9.58 -2.39 3.76
N PHE A 191 -10.06 -1.42 4.53
CA PHE A 191 -11.15 -0.55 4.09
C PHE A 191 -11.11 0.83 4.73
N MET A 192 -11.93 1.75 4.21
CA MET A 192 -12.15 3.08 4.75
C MET A 192 -13.64 3.32 4.97
N THR A 193 -14.00 4.12 5.98
CA THR A 193 -15.36 4.67 6.03
C THR A 193 -15.57 5.64 4.85
N GLU A 194 -16.82 5.91 4.48
CA GLU A 194 -17.13 6.87 3.41
C GLU A 194 -16.55 8.26 3.72
N GLY A 195 -16.60 8.67 4.99
CA GLY A 195 -16.03 9.94 5.45
C GLY A 195 -14.51 9.98 5.35
N ASP A 196 -13.81 8.93 5.80
CA ASP A 196 -12.36 8.85 5.71
C ASP A 196 -11.87 8.76 4.25
N PHE A 197 -12.62 8.03 3.41
CA PHE A 197 -12.34 7.94 1.98
C PHE A 197 -12.45 9.31 1.32
N THR A 198 -13.56 10.03 1.54
CA THR A 198 -13.77 11.40 1.04
C THR A 198 -12.67 12.34 1.54
N ALA A 199 -12.33 12.28 2.82
CA ALA A 199 -11.32 13.14 3.43
C ALA A 199 -9.92 12.98 2.81
N TRP A 200 -9.59 11.82 2.23
CA TRP A 200 -8.29 11.58 1.61
C TRP A 200 -8.34 11.61 0.07
N PHE A 201 -9.31 10.95 -0.57
CA PHE A 201 -9.39 10.90 -2.04
C PHE A 201 -9.96 12.18 -2.66
N GLU A 202 -10.76 12.94 -1.92
CA GLU A 202 -11.49 14.11 -2.43
C GLU A 202 -11.07 15.40 -1.72
N GLN A 203 -9.93 15.38 -1.03
CA GLN A 203 -9.35 16.53 -0.35
C GLN A 203 -9.09 17.69 -1.34
N SER A 204 -9.61 18.88 -1.04
CA SER A 204 -9.36 20.07 -1.85
C SER A 204 -7.86 20.34 -2.02
N GLY A 205 -7.41 20.57 -3.26
CA GLY A 205 -6.00 20.74 -3.61
C GLY A 205 -5.21 19.43 -3.78
N HIS A 206 -5.74 18.30 -3.30
CA HIS A 206 -5.11 16.98 -3.33
C HIS A 206 -6.06 15.88 -3.86
N ALA A 207 -7.09 16.26 -4.63
CA ALA A 207 -8.07 15.33 -5.15
C ALA A 207 -7.38 14.27 -6.02
N VAL A 208 -7.56 13.00 -5.64
CA VAL A 208 -6.99 11.85 -6.32
C VAL A 208 -7.88 11.48 -7.48
N GLN A 209 -7.28 11.28 -8.66
CA GLN A 209 -8.01 11.02 -9.90
C GLN A 209 -8.29 9.52 -10.09
N LEU A 210 -8.75 8.87 -9.02
CA LEU A 210 -9.01 7.43 -8.98
C LEU A 210 -10.01 7.03 -10.07
N GLY A 211 -9.58 6.15 -10.99
CA GLY A 211 -10.40 5.67 -12.09
C GLY A 211 -10.61 6.66 -13.24
N ASN A 212 -10.07 7.88 -13.18
CA ASN A 212 -10.18 8.85 -14.27
C ASN A 212 -9.42 8.36 -15.51
N LYS A 213 -10.12 8.23 -16.65
CA LYS A 213 -9.55 7.78 -17.94
C LYS A 213 -8.69 8.85 -18.63
N ASN A 214 -8.84 10.11 -18.26
CA ASN A 214 -8.06 11.23 -18.79
C ASN A 214 -7.45 12.02 -17.61
N PRO A 215 -6.52 11.42 -16.85
CA PRO A 215 -5.92 12.07 -15.70
C PRO A 215 -5.02 13.24 -16.15
N THR A 216 -5.05 14.33 -15.39
CA THR A 216 -4.15 15.48 -15.59
C THR A 216 -3.06 15.51 -14.53
N THR A 217 -1.96 16.20 -14.81
CA THR A 217 -0.91 16.43 -13.80
C THR A 217 -1.52 17.08 -12.56
N PRO A 218 -1.38 16.50 -11.35
CA PRO A 218 -1.98 17.07 -10.14
C PRO A 218 -1.30 18.39 -9.78
N VAL A 219 -2.08 19.33 -9.23
CA VAL A 219 -1.54 20.57 -8.63
C VAL A 219 -0.76 20.25 -7.35
N SER A 220 -1.19 19.21 -6.62
CA SER A 220 -0.50 18.69 -5.45
C SER A 220 0.93 18.26 -5.77
N LYS A 221 1.81 18.45 -4.78
CA LYS A 221 3.21 18.01 -4.76
C LYS A 221 3.39 16.64 -4.13
N ASP A 222 2.29 15.97 -3.79
CA ASP A 222 2.31 14.57 -3.44
C ASP A 222 2.92 13.77 -4.57
N TYR A 223 3.85 12.92 -4.17
CA TYR A 223 4.62 12.12 -5.09
C TYR A 223 5.21 10.95 -4.31
N TRP A 224 4.98 9.73 -4.79
CA TRP A 224 5.73 8.57 -4.35
C TRP A 224 5.74 7.48 -5.40
N GLY A 225 6.58 6.47 -5.16
CA GLY A 225 6.68 5.32 -6.04
C GLY A 225 7.15 5.69 -7.44
N HIS A 226 6.48 5.15 -8.45
CA HIS A 226 6.87 5.27 -9.84
C HIS A 226 6.40 6.59 -10.46
N SER A 227 7.07 7.05 -11.53
CA SER A 227 6.58 8.15 -12.37
C SER A 227 5.72 7.59 -13.48
N TYR A 228 4.71 8.33 -13.89
CA TYR A 228 3.92 8.01 -15.07
C TYR A 228 3.78 9.19 -16.02
N PHE A 229 3.80 8.91 -17.31
CA PHE A 229 3.61 9.91 -18.37
C PHE A 229 2.44 9.52 -19.27
N VAL A 230 1.51 10.44 -19.49
CA VAL A 230 0.44 10.30 -20.48
C VAL A 230 0.77 11.19 -21.67
N ILE A 231 1.12 10.56 -22.79
CA ILE A 231 1.61 11.20 -24.00
C ILE A 231 0.49 11.10 -25.06
N PRO A 232 -0.09 12.22 -25.51
CA PRO A 232 -1.12 12.19 -26.54
C PRO A 232 -0.54 11.82 -27.91
N GLY A 233 -1.40 11.43 -28.85
CA GLY A 233 -1.03 11.16 -30.24
C GLY A 233 -0.38 12.36 -30.95
N GLY A 234 0.39 12.08 -32.00
CA GLY A 234 1.07 13.08 -32.82
C GLY A 234 2.39 13.62 -32.25
N GLN A 235 2.85 13.10 -31.10
CA GLN A 235 4.13 13.50 -30.52
C GLN A 235 5.31 12.84 -31.25
N THR A 236 6.37 13.60 -31.47
CA THR A 236 7.59 13.12 -32.15
C THR A 236 8.62 12.60 -31.15
N PHE A 237 9.19 11.45 -31.46
CA PHE A 237 10.33 10.85 -30.78
C PHE A 237 11.58 11.04 -31.62
N VAL A 238 12.68 11.42 -30.97
CA VAL A 238 13.97 11.65 -31.63
C VAL A 238 14.98 10.60 -31.23
N SER A 239 15.90 10.28 -32.15
CA SER A 239 16.99 9.34 -31.90
C SER A 239 18.01 9.88 -30.90
N THR A 240 18.21 11.20 -30.88
CA THR A 240 19.02 11.94 -29.89
C THR A 240 18.40 13.31 -29.59
N PRO A 241 18.43 13.80 -28.34
CA PRO A 241 17.94 15.13 -28.01
C PRO A 241 18.73 16.25 -28.74
N PRO A 242 18.06 17.21 -29.41
CA PRO A 242 18.72 18.21 -30.27
C PRO A 242 19.74 19.12 -29.58
N LEU A 243 19.60 19.31 -28.26
CA LEU A 243 20.45 20.21 -27.46
C LEU A 243 21.47 19.47 -26.58
N ALA A 244 21.53 18.14 -26.67
CA ALA A 244 22.53 17.36 -25.94
C ALA A 244 23.87 17.40 -26.69
N THR A 245 24.72 18.37 -26.36
CA THR A 245 26.06 18.54 -26.95
C THR A 245 27.18 18.26 -25.94
N GLY A 246 28.40 18.03 -26.43
CA GLY A 246 29.56 17.78 -25.57
C GLY A 246 29.36 16.61 -24.60
N ALA A 247 29.69 16.82 -23.32
CA ALA A 247 29.52 15.81 -22.27
C ALA A 247 28.05 15.37 -22.08
N ALA A 248 27.08 16.25 -22.39
CA ALA A 248 25.66 15.93 -22.27
C ALA A 248 25.20 14.87 -23.30
N ALA A 249 25.84 14.80 -24.46
CA ALA A 249 25.52 13.83 -25.51
C ALA A 249 25.72 12.38 -25.05
N ALA A 250 26.70 12.15 -24.16
CA ALA A 250 26.99 10.82 -23.63
C ALA A 250 25.83 10.23 -22.81
N TYR A 251 24.94 11.05 -22.25
CA TYR A 251 23.76 10.61 -21.50
C TYR A 251 22.61 10.13 -22.37
N PHE A 252 22.72 10.28 -23.70
CA PHE A 252 21.70 9.91 -24.66
C PHE A 252 22.28 9.06 -25.79
N PRO A 253 22.57 7.76 -25.53
CA PRO A 253 22.88 6.80 -26.57
C PRO A 253 21.83 6.85 -27.69
N SER A 254 22.25 6.72 -28.94
CA SER A 254 21.32 6.80 -30.08
C SER A 254 20.25 5.72 -29.99
N LEU A 255 19.00 6.13 -30.16
CA LEU A 255 17.83 5.26 -30.25
C LEU A 255 17.15 5.42 -31.63
N GLN A 256 15.91 4.95 -31.77
CA GLN A 256 15.06 5.19 -32.93
C GLN A 256 14.36 6.56 -32.84
N SER A 257 13.79 6.98 -33.96
CA SER A 257 12.93 8.16 -34.07
C SER A 257 11.63 7.77 -34.73
N GLY A 258 10.54 8.42 -34.35
CA GLY A 258 9.21 8.10 -34.87
C GLY A 258 8.18 9.14 -34.46
N THR A 259 6.92 8.88 -34.75
CA THR A 259 5.81 9.74 -34.34
C THR A 259 4.68 8.86 -33.85
N LEU A 260 4.10 9.19 -32.69
CA LEU A 260 2.94 8.47 -32.18
C LEU A 260 1.74 8.71 -33.09
N ASP A 261 1.03 7.65 -33.44
CA ASP A 261 -0.22 7.74 -34.20
C ASP A 261 -1.19 8.75 -33.56
N THR A 262 -1.76 9.64 -34.38
CA THR A 262 -2.61 10.75 -33.90
C THR A 262 -3.89 10.30 -33.19
N GLY A 263 -4.41 9.12 -33.53
CA GLY A 263 -5.56 8.51 -32.87
C GLY A 263 -5.23 7.73 -31.59
N SER A 264 -3.97 7.68 -31.18
CA SER A 264 -3.51 6.88 -30.04
C SER A 264 -3.13 7.75 -28.84
N LYS A 265 -3.06 7.13 -27.65
CA LYS A 265 -2.39 7.69 -26.47
C LYS A 265 -1.38 6.69 -25.92
N LEU A 266 -0.22 7.18 -25.51
CA LEU A 266 0.84 6.36 -24.94
C LEU A 266 0.93 6.62 -23.43
N TYR A 267 0.83 5.55 -22.66
CA TYR A 267 1.00 5.54 -21.22
C TYR A 267 2.36 4.93 -20.90
N VAL A 268 3.17 5.64 -20.12
CA VAL A 268 4.52 5.20 -19.78
C VAL A 268 4.66 5.16 -18.27
N GLU A 269 5.10 4.03 -17.74
CA GLU A 269 5.63 3.91 -16.38
C GLU A 269 7.15 4.04 -16.43
N ALA A 270 7.73 4.84 -15.54
CA ALA A 270 9.17 4.96 -15.35
C ALA A 270 9.52 4.78 -13.87
N TYR A 271 10.50 3.92 -13.60
CA TYR A 271 10.91 3.61 -12.23
C TYR A 271 12.37 3.23 -12.14
N PHE A 272 12.89 3.22 -10.92
CA PHE A 272 14.28 2.87 -10.63
C PHE A 272 14.35 1.55 -9.88
N HIS A 273 15.28 0.70 -10.28
CA HIS A 273 15.61 -0.54 -9.59
C HIS A 273 17.12 -0.72 -9.59
N LYS A 274 17.71 -0.81 -8.38
CA LYS A 274 19.15 -1.00 -8.15
C LYS A 274 20.04 0.00 -8.91
N GLY A 275 19.66 1.27 -8.92
CA GLY A 275 20.44 2.33 -9.57
C GLY A 275 20.20 2.48 -11.07
N GLN A 276 19.38 1.62 -11.68
CA GLN A 276 19.04 1.67 -13.10
C GLN A 276 17.60 2.15 -13.30
N ARG A 277 17.37 2.94 -14.37
CA ARG A 277 16.02 3.32 -14.82
C ARG A 277 15.45 2.26 -15.76
N TYR A 278 14.17 1.95 -15.58
CA TYR A 278 13.36 1.09 -16.45
C TYR A 278 12.09 1.81 -16.87
N THR A 279 11.57 1.48 -18.06
CA THR A 279 10.27 1.95 -18.54
C THR A 279 9.39 0.79 -18.98
N ARG A 280 8.07 0.98 -18.85
CA ARG A 280 7.03 0.14 -19.47
C ARG A 280 6.06 1.03 -20.20
N SER A 281 5.52 0.55 -21.31
CA SER A 281 4.67 1.33 -22.17
C SER A 281 3.43 0.56 -22.59
N TRP A 282 2.30 1.26 -22.62
CA TRP A 282 1.01 0.79 -23.12
C TRP A 282 0.46 1.82 -24.10
N VAL A 283 -0.15 1.34 -25.18
CA VAL A 283 -0.85 2.19 -26.15
C VAL A 283 -2.34 2.00 -26.01
N GLU A 284 -3.08 3.10 -25.88
CA GLU A 284 -4.54 3.12 -26.02
C GLU A 284 -4.89 3.53 -27.44
N LYS A 285 -5.68 2.70 -28.12
CA LYS A 285 -6.28 2.99 -29.42
C LYS A 285 -7.71 2.49 -29.43
N ASP A 286 -8.64 3.31 -29.90
CA ASP A 286 -10.07 3.00 -29.94
C ASP A 286 -10.64 2.50 -28.58
N GLY A 287 -10.15 3.08 -27.48
CA GLY A 287 -10.55 2.73 -26.11
C GLY A 287 -9.91 1.45 -25.55
N THR A 288 -9.08 0.76 -26.33
CA THR A 288 -8.39 -0.48 -25.91
C THR A 288 -6.95 -0.19 -25.52
N LEU A 289 -6.60 -0.49 -24.27
CA LEU A 289 -5.24 -0.33 -23.74
C LEU A 289 -4.45 -1.63 -23.90
N THR A 290 -3.38 -1.60 -24.69
CA THR A 290 -2.54 -2.77 -25.02
C THR A 290 -1.09 -2.54 -24.57
N PRO A 291 -0.43 -3.53 -23.92
CA PRO A 291 0.99 -3.41 -23.60
C PRO A 291 1.85 -3.40 -24.87
N LEU A 292 2.74 -2.40 -25.00
CA LEU A 292 3.80 -2.39 -26.02
C LEU A 292 5.04 -3.15 -25.56
N THR A 293 5.27 -3.18 -24.25
CA THR A 293 6.43 -3.82 -23.63
C THR A 293 5.96 -4.95 -22.70
N PRO A 294 6.14 -6.23 -23.07
CA PRO A 294 5.76 -7.35 -22.19
C PRO A 294 6.64 -7.45 -20.93
N ALA A 295 7.85 -6.87 -20.98
CA ALA A 295 8.77 -6.75 -19.86
C ALA A 295 9.31 -5.31 -19.77
N PRO A 296 9.69 -4.83 -18.57
CA PRO A 296 10.30 -3.51 -18.41
C PRO A 296 11.59 -3.38 -19.22
N VAL A 297 11.67 -2.30 -19.99
CA VAL A 297 12.82 -2.00 -20.85
C VAL A 297 13.81 -1.15 -20.08
N ARG A 298 15.07 -1.58 -20.08
CA ARG A 298 16.16 -0.88 -19.41
C ARG A 298 16.54 0.37 -20.20
N ASP A 299 16.75 1.50 -19.52
CA ASP A 299 17.33 2.68 -20.13
C ASP A 299 18.73 2.38 -20.71
N ALA A 300 19.01 2.86 -21.92
CA ALA A 300 20.27 2.62 -22.61
C ALA A 300 21.49 3.18 -21.86
N TYR A 301 21.30 4.23 -21.05
CA TYR A 301 22.36 4.75 -20.19
C TYR A 301 22.41 4.00 -18.85
N ALA A 302 23.56 3.36 -18.59
CA ALA A 302 23.78 2.55 -17.40
C ALA A 302 23.92 3.40 -16.12
N ASP A 303 23.50 2.82 -14.99
CA ASP A 303 23.62 3.41 -13.64
C ASP A 303 22.90 4.76 -13.51
N TYR A 304 21.78 4.91 -14.24
CA TYR A 304 21.04 6.16 -14.38
C TYR A 304 20.82 6.89 -13.04
N GLU A 305 20.35 6.19 -12.02
CA GLU A 305 20.05 6.78 -10.72
C GLU A 305 21.32 7.09 -9.91
N TYR A 306 22.35 6.23 -9.98
CA TYR A 306 23.61 6.49 -9.30
C TYR A 306 24.37 7.68 -9.88
N LYS A 307 24.27 7.90 -11.20
CA LYS A 307 24.88 9.03 -11.92
C LYS A 307 23.94 10.22 -12.05
N MET A 308 22.79 10.22 -11.36
CA MET A 308 21.76 11.25 -11.51
C MET A 308 22.27 12.64 -11.11
N TYR A 309 23.16 12.74 -10.11
CA TYR A 309 23.76 14.02 -9.72
C TYR A 309 24.68 14.61 -10.81
N GLU A 310 25.58 13.80 -11.35
CA GLU A 310 26.46 14.19 -12.47
C GLU A 310 25.62 14.61 -13.68
N ARG A 311 24.61 13.80 -14.02
CA ARG A 311 23.68 14.06 -15.11
C ARG A 311 22.89 15.36 -14.89
N ALA A 312 22.38 15.60 -13.69
CA ALA A 312 21.66 16.83 -13.37
C ALA A 312 22.57 18.06 -13.48
N THR A 313 23.82 17.95 -13.03
CA THR A 313 24.81 19.03 -13.13
C THR A 313 25.16 19.35 -14.58
N ALA A 314 25.31 18.34 -15.42
CA ALA A 314 25.64 18.50 -16.83
C ALA A 314 24.46 19.04 -17.66
N LEU A 315 23.24 18.57 -17.40
CA LEU A 315 22.05 18.95 -18.18
C LEU A 315 21.39 20.24 -17.70
N TYR A 316 21.53 20.58 -16.43
CA TYR A 316 20.86 21.73 -15.80
C TYR A 316 21.84 22.59 -15.00
N PRO A 317 22.89 23.16 -15.63
CA PRO A 317 23.96 23.87 -14.92
C PRO A 317 23.48 25.12 -14.16
N GLN A 318 22.33 25.69 -14.51
CA GLN A 318 21.74 26.83 -13.80
C GLN A 318 21.20 26.46 -12.40
N CYS A 319 20.62 25.25 -12.28
CA CYS A 319 20.15 24.72 -11.01
C CYS A 319 20.10 23.18 -11.11
N PRO A 320 21.20 22.50 -10.74
CA PRO A 320 21.24 21.03 -10.75
C PRO A 320 20.19 20.41 -9.82
N SER A 321 19.81 21.10 -8.73
CA SER A 321 18.80 20.63 -7.78
C SER A 321 17.40 20.49 -8.41
N ASP A 322 16.99 21.44 -9.24
CA ASP A 322 15.74 21.37 -10.01
C ASP A 322 15.85 20.33 -11.12
N GLY A 323 17.00 20.28 -11.80
CA GLY A 323 17.31 19.26 -12.79
C GLY A 323 17.22 17.84 -12.24
N TYR A 324 17.66 17.63 -11.00
CA TYR A 324 17.56 16.35 -10.32
C TYR A 324 16.09 15.93 -10.13
N GLU A 325 15.22 16.86 -9.74
CA GLU A 325 13.79 16.59 -9.59
C GLU A 325 13.11 16.33 -10.94
N LEU A 326 13.47 17.07 -11.99
CA LEU A 326 13.01 16.79 -13.34
C LEU A 326 13.38 15.38 -13.81
N LEU A 327 14.64 14.96 -13.60
CA LEU A 327 15.10 13.62 -13.99
C LEU A 327 14.48 12.49 -13.16
N ARG A 328 14.05 12.78 -11.93
CA ARG A 328 13.52 11.78 -11.00
C ARG A 328 12.01 11.69 -10.95
N PHE A 329 11.33 12.83 -11.00
CA PHE A 329 9.88 12.94 -10.83
C PHE A 329 9.17 13.40 -12.11
N GLY A 330 9.91 13.83 -13.12
CA GLY A 330 9.36 14.45 -14.33
C GLY A 330 8.81 15.87 -14.13
N ARG A 331 8.88 16.40 -12.91
CA ARG A 331 8.45 17.75 -12.52
C ARG A 331 9.20 18.24 -11.30
N ILE A 332 9.29 19.56 -11.13
CA ILE A 332 9.88 20.17 -9.93
C ILE A 332 8.81 20.21 -8.84
N LEU A 333 9.11 19.60 -7.69
CA LEU A 333 8.24 19.58 -6.50
C LEU A 333 8.61 20.70 -5.51
N ASN A 334 9.82 21.25 -5.60
CA ASN A 334 10.28 22.38 -4.79
C ASN A 334 9.30 23.59 -4.86
N ASP A 335 9.12 24.30 -3.74
CA ASP A 335 8.31 25.53 -3.63
C ASP A 335 8.90 26.72 -4.39
N HIS A 336 10.21 26.71 -4.58
CA HIS A 336 10.95 27.80 -5.19
C HIS A 336 11.77 27.30 -6.38
N PRO A 337 11.13 26.90 -7.50
CA PRO A 337 11.85 26.51 -8.70
C PRO A 337 12.68 27.68 -9.22
N THR A 338 13.92 27.41 -9.59
CA THR A 338 14.88 28.37 -10.14
C THR A 338 14.95 28.29 -11.66
N LEU A 339 14.82 27.08 -12.23
CA LEU A 339 14.88 26.90 -13.69
C LEU A 339 13.68 27.56 -14.40
N PRO A 340 13.90 28.43 -15.40
CA PRO A 340 12.82 28.91 -16.26
C PRO A 340 12.27 27.77 -17.13
N ALA A 341 11.00 27.83 -17.51
CA ALA A 341 10.32 26.76 -18.25
C ALA A 341 11.09 26.26 -19.49
N ALA A 342 11.71 27.15 -20.26
CA ALA A 342 12.50 26.80 -21.44
C ALA A 342 13.76 25.96 -21.13
N ALA A 343 14.28 26.04 -19.91
CA ALA A 343 15.43 25.28 -19.42
C ALA A 343 15.03 23.96 -18.72
N GLN A 344 13.73 23.69 -18.57
CA GLN A 344 13.22 22.48 -17.90
C GLN A 344 13.05 21.29 -18.86
N LYS A 345 13.56 21.37 -20.10
CA LYS A 345 13.45 20.26 -21.07
C LYS A 345 13.97 18.97 -20.46
N THR A 346 13.18 17.90 -20.53
CA THR A 346 13.49 16.62 -19.88
C THR A 346 13.25 15.50 -20.86
N TRP A 347 14.32 14.93 -21.38
CA TRP A 347 14.25 13.86 -22.38
C TRP A 347 14.23 12.49 -21.70
N VAL A 348 13.20 11.69 -22.00
CA VAL A 348 13.03 10.33 -21.48
C VAL A 348 12.96 9.36 -22.65
N ALA A 349 13.70 8.25 -22.54
CA ALA A 349 13.61 7.13 -23.49
C ALA A 349 12.35 6.33 -23.21
N VAL A 350 11.47 6.21 -24.19
CA VAL A 350 10.21 5.48 -24.08
C VAL A 350 9.99 4.61 -25.29
N THR A 351 9.35 3.46 -25.08
CA THR A 351 8.94 2.59 -26.17
C THR A 351 7.64 3.14 -26.76
N PHE A 352 7.71 3.66 -27.99
CA PHE A 352 6.55 4.28 -28.65
C PHE A 352 5.87 3.36 -29.67
N GLU A 353 6.56 2.32 -30.11
CA GLU A 353 6.08 1.23 -30.96
C GLU A 353 6.78 -0.08 -30.54
N THR A 354 6.20 -1.24 -30.86
CA THR A 354 6.77 -2.54 -30.47
C THR A 354 8.21 -2.69 -30.95
N GLY A 355 9.16 -2.73 -30.01
CA GLY A 355 10.59 -2.86 -30.29
C GLY A 355 11.31 -1.54 -30.60
N GLU A 356 10.60 -0.41 -30.67
CA GLU A 356 11.21 0.89 -30.97
C GLU A 356 11.18 1.81 -29.75
N GLN A 357 12.37 2.27 -29.33
CA GLN A 357 12.51 3.30 -28.32
C GLN A 357 12.98 4.60 -28.94
N GLY A 358 12.49 5.72 -28.41
CA GLY A 358 12.96 7.04 -28.80
C GLY A 358 12.86 8.02 -27.63
N TYR A 359 13.55 9.15 -27.76
CA TYR A 359 13.50 10.20 -26.74
C TYR A 359 12.35 11.15 -26.98
N ILE A 360 11.60 11.46 -25.93
CA ILE A 360 10.57 12.51 -25.91
C ILE A 360 10.85 13.52 -24.79
N ASP A 361 10.62 14.79 -25.07
CA ASP A 361 10.67 15.85 -24.07
C ASP A 361 9.36 15.83 -23.26
N ILE A 362 9.40 15.26 -22.06
CA ILE A 362 8.22 15.18 -21.20
C ILE A 362 7.85 16.53 -20.57
N SER A 363 8.70 17.56 -20.65
CA SER A 363 8.40 18.88 -20.06
C SER A 363 7.23 19.59 -20.76
N GLN A 364 6.88 19.15 -21.98
CA GLN A 364 5.78 19.68 -22.76
C GLN A 364 4.46 19.70 -21.95
N PRO A 365 3.69 20.81 -21.96
CA PRO A 365 2.46 20.93 -21.17
C PRO A 365 1.38 19.91 -21.53
N VAL A 366 1.38 19.42 -22.77
CA VAL A 366 0.40 18.44 -23.25
C VAL A 366 0.62 17.04 -22.63
N ILE A 367 1.84 16.74 -22.20
CA ILE A 367 2.20 15.47 -21.56
C ILE A 367 1.92 15.57 -20.06
N GLN A 368 1.04 14.69 -19.57
CA GLN A 368 0.68 14.66 -18.15
C GLN A 368 1.70 13.85 -17.36
N LYS A 369 2.05 14.33 -16.15
CA LYS A 369 2.95 13.64 -15.22
C LYS A 369 2.18 13.23 -13.98
N LEU A 370 2.22 11.95 -13.66
CA LEU A 370 1.57 11.36 -12.48
C LEU A 370 2.60 10.54 -11.68
N SER A 371 2.18 10.06 -10.52
CA SER A 371 2.92 9.09 -9.71
C SER A 371 1.99 8.05 -9.11
N ASP A 372 2.52 7.13 -8.29
CA ASP A 372 1.66 6.22 -7.53
C ASP A 372 0.67 7.00 -6.64
N ALA A 373 0.97 8.25 -6.27
CA ALA A 373 0.07 9.12 -5.50
C ALA A 373 -1.28 9.40 -6.17
N ASP A 374 -1.37 9.23 -7.48
CA ASP A 374 -2.52 9.65 -8.28
C ASP A 374 -3.49 8.51 -8.62
N PHE A 375 -3.16 7.27 -8.24
CA PHE A 375 -3.96 6.07 -8.54
C PHE A 375 -4.36 5.96 -10.03
N PRO A 376 -3.39 6.00 -10.96
CA PRO A 376 -3.67 5.99 -12.39
C PRO A 376 -4.46 4.73 -12.83
N PHE A 377 -5.52 4.93 -13.61
CA PHE A 377 -6.41 3.84 -14.05
C PHE A 377 -5.69 2.76 -14.87
N PHE A 378 -4.67 3.14 -15.65
CA PHE A 378 -3.91 2.22 -16.49
C PHE A 378 -2.97 1.32 -15.67
N MET A 379 -2.82 1.60 -14.37
CA MET A 379 -2.20 0.70 -13.38
C MET A 379 -3.24 -0.17 -12.66
N GLY A 380 -4.48 -0.23 -13.15
CA GLY A 380 -5.54 -1.12 -12.68
C GLY A 380 -6.56 -0.48 -11.73
N TRP A 381 -6.25 0.70 -11.17
CA TRP A 381 -7.08 1.35 -10.16
C TRP A 381 -8.43 1.84 -10.70
N GLN A 382 -9.53 1.38 -10.10
CA GLN A 382 -10.88 1.81 -10.46
C GLN A 382 -11.87 1.67 -9.30
N LYS A 383 -12.88 2.56 -9.27
CA LYS A 383 -14.01 2.44 -8.34
C LYS A 383 -15.00 1.40 -8.83
N ILE A 384 -15.45 0.53 -7.94
CA ILE A 384 -16.58 -0.39 -8.16
C ILE A 384 -17.71 0.06 -7.24
N GLU A 385 -18.72 0.69 -7.82
CA GLU A 385 -19.82 1.33 -7.12
C GLU A 385 -21.10 1.31 -7.97
N GLU A 386 -22.18 1.91 -7.48
CA GLU A 386 -23.44 1.96 -8.23
C GLU A 386 -23.24 2.59 -9.62
N GLY A 387 -23.74 1.92 -10.66
CA GLY A 387 -23.51 2.32 -12.07
C GLY A 387 -22.21 1.78 -12.70
N ASN A 388 -21.27 1.25 -11.90
CA ASN A 388 -20.07 0.55 -12.38
C ASN A 388 -19.75 -0.63 -11.45
N THR A 389 -20.64 -1.63 -11.40
CA THR A 389 -20.52 -2.79 -10.51
C THR A 389 -21.02 -4.05 -11.18
N PRO A 390 -20.34 -5.20 -10.98
CA PRO A 390 -20.88 -6.48 -11.43
C PRO A 390 -21.94 -7.03 -10.46
N PHE A 391 -22.20 -6.36 -9.33
CA PHE A 391 -23.14 -6.85 -8.31
C PHE A 391 -24.54 -6.25 -8.48
N SER A 392 -25.55 -7.11 -8.48
CA SER A 392 -26.96 -6.73 -8.41
C SER A 392 -27.34 -6.03 -7.09
N GLU A 393 -28.56 -5.50 -7.00
CA GLU A 393 -29.12 -4.92 -5.76
C GLU A 393 -29.10 -5.88 -4.56
N HIS A 394 -29.09 -7.20 -4.81
CA HIS A 394 -29.01 -8.24 -3.79
C HIS A 394 -27.56 -8.65 -3.45
N GLY A 395 -26.56 -7.98 -4.05
CA GLY A 395 -25.15 -8.24 -3.84
C GLY A 395 -24.65 -9.54 -4.49
N ILE A 396 -25.34 -10.04 -5.52
CA ILE A 396 -24.92 -11.21 -6.31
C ILE A 396 -24.22 -10.73 -7.58
N CYS A 397 -23.02 -11.24 -7.84
CA CYS A 397 -22.23 -10.96 -9.03
C CYS A 397 -22.87 -11.58 -10.28
N ASP A 398 -23.03 -10.74 -11.29
CA ASP A 398 -23.38 -11.09 -12.66
C ASP A 398 -22.10 -11.33 -13.47
N CYS A 399 -22.01 -12.49 -14.13
CA CYS A 399 -20.81 -12.89 -14.88
C CYS A 399 -20.60 -12.04 -16.14
N ASP A 400 -21.67 -11.60 -16.80
CA ASP A 400 -21.57 -10.82 -18.04
C ASP A 400 -21.12 -9.38 -17.73
N GLU A 401 -21.68 -8.77 -16.69
CA GLU A 401 -21.21 -7.46 -16.21
C GLU A 401 -19.75 -7.53 -15.72
N LEU A 402 -19.38 -8.62 -15.02
CA LEU A 402 -18.00 -8.84 -14.61
C LEU A 402 -17.05 -8.86 -15.81
N ARG A 403 -17.37 -9.66 -16.84
CA ARG A 403 -16.56 -9.79 -18.07
C ARG A 403 -16.38 -8.44 -18.78
N LYS A 404 -17.42 -7.61 -18.83
CA LYS A 404 -17.35 -6.24 -19.38
C LYS A 404 -16.37 -5.37 -18.60
N ILE A 405 -16.40 -5.41 -17.27
CA ILE A 405 -15.54 -4.59 -16.40
C ILE A 405 -14.07 -5.03 -16.50
N VAL A 406 -13.80 -6.34 -16.49
CA VAL A 406 -12.40 -6.85 -16.57
C VAL A 406 -11.84 -6.82 -17.99
N ALA A 407 -12.71 -6.68 -19.00
CA ALA A 407 -12.38 -6.67 -20.42
C ALA A 407 -11.55 -7.90 -20.85
N VAL A 408 -11.89 -9.07 -20.29
CA VAL A 408 -11.32 -10.37 -20.65
C VAL A 408 -12.40 -11.16 -21.37
N VAL A 409 -12.18 -11.45 -22.65
CA VAL A 409 -13.11 -12.19 -23.51
C VAL A 409 -12.78 -13.68 -23.42
N GLU A 410 -13.79 -14.51 -23.16
CA GLU A 410 -13.77 -15.93 -23.54
C GLU A 410 -14.91 -16.18 -24.55
N ASP A 411 -14.66 -17.09 -25.50
CA ASP A 411 -15.60 -17.50 -26.54
C ASP A 411 -16.87 -18.19 -25.96
N ASP A 412 -18.03 -17.76 -26.48
CA ASP A 412 -19.38 -18.34 -26.52
C ASP A 412 -19.85 -19.24 -25.36
N GLU A 413 -20.25 -18.64 -24.23
CA GLU A 413 -21.30 -19.25 -23.40
C GLU A 413 -22.63 -19.27 -24.15
N THR A 414 -23.13 -20.48 -24.40
CA THR A 414 -24.41 -20.70 -25.07
C THR A 414 -25.58 -20.19 -24.21
N PRO A 415 -26.72 -19.80 -24.82
CA PRO A 415 -27.92 -19.42 -24.06
C PRO A 415 -28.39 -20.50 -23.07
N ALA A 416 -28.21 -21.79 -23.40
CA ALA A 416 -28.55 -22.91 -22.51
C ALA A 416 -27.69 -22.94 -21.24
N GLU A 417 -26.39 -22.66 -21.40
CA GLU A 417 -25.46 -22.53 -20.29
C GLU A 417 -25.77 -21.34 -19.38
N ARG A 418 -26.41 -20.27 -19.88
CA ARG A 418 -26.86 -19.14 -19.06
C ARG A 418 -28.13 -19.43 -18.24
N MET A 419 -28.87 -20.49 -18.59
CA MET A 419 -30.09 -20.91 -17.88
C MET A 419 -29.86 -22.06 -16.88
N CYS A 420 -28.61 -22.46 -16.63
CA CYS A 420 -28.30 -23.51 -15.67
C CYS A 420 -28.65 -23.12 -14.21
N PRO A 421 -28.91 -24.09 -13.32
CA PRO A 421 -29.22 -23.83 -11.91
C PRO A 421 -28.15 -23.01 -11.18
N ALA A 422 -28.54 -22.24 -10.15
CA ALA A 422 -27.65 -21.30 -9.45
C ALA A 422 -26.33 -21.91 -8.94
N HIS A 423 -26.34 -23.14 -8.42
CA HIS A 423 -25.14 -23.82 -7.93
C HIS A 423 -24.13 -24.14 -9.05
N GLU A 424 -24.61 -24.41 -10.27
CA GLU A 424 -23.73 -24.59 -11.44
C GLU A 424 -23.14 -23.24 -11.89
N GLN A 425 -23.91 -22.16 -11.81
CA GLN A 425 -23.41 -20.80 -12.07
C GLN A 425 -22.34 -20.36 -11.06
N GLU A 426 -22.53 -20.68 -9.78
CA GLU A 426 -21.55 -20.45 -8.71
C GLU A 426 -20.23 -21.18 -8.99
N ALA A 427 -20.31 -22.50 -9.27
CA ALA A 427 -19.14 -23.30 -9.60
C ALA A 427 -18.40 -22.80 -10.86
N ARG A 428 -19.15 -22.34 -11.87
CA ARG A 428 -18.58 -21.78 -13.10
C ARG A 428 -17.89 -20.46 -12.87
N LEU A 429 -18.49 -19.53 -12.13
CA LEU A 429 -17.83 -18.25 -11.82
C LEU A 429 -16.57 -18.49 -10.99
N ALA A 430 -16.65 -19.35 -9.98
CA ALA A 430 -15.49 -19.72 -9.18
C ALA A 430 -14.38 -20.35 -10.04
N SER A 431 -14.73 -21.25 -10.97
CA SER A 431 -13.78 -21.87 -11.90
C SER A 431 -13.18 -20.86 -12.87
N TYR A 432 -13.98 -19.95 -13.43
CA TYR A 432 -13.52 -18.86 -14.29
C TYR A 432 -12.49 -18.00 -13.55
N ILE A 433 -12.84 -17.49 -12.37
CA ILE A 433 -11.93 -16.65 -11.57
C ILE A 433 -10.66 -17.43 -11.18
N ALA A 434 -10.76 -18.70 -10.82
CA ALA A 434 -9.61 -19.53 -10.43
C ALA A 434 -8.66 -19.82 -11.60
N ASN A 435 -9.18 -19.94 -12.83
CA ASN A 435 -8.38 -20.27 -14.01
C ASN A 435 -7.82 -19.03 -14.74
N HIS A 436 -8.35 -17.84 -14.50
CA HIS A 436 -7.91 -16.58 -15.16
C HIS A 436 -7.08 -15.69 -14.22
N ALA A 437 -5.75 -15.78 -14.32
CA ALA A 437 -4.85 -14.99 -13.47
C ALA A 437 -4.94 -13.49 -13.74
N GLU A 438 -5.15 -13.11 -14.99
CA GLU A 438 -5.36 -11.74 -15.45
C GLU A 438 -6.63 -11.11 -14.87
N VAL A 439 -7.68 -11.89 -14.66
CA VAL A 439 -8.92 -11.43 -13.99
C VAL A 439 -8.64 -11.12 -12.52
N ARG A 440 -7.93 -12.03 -11.82
CA ARG A 440 -7.52 -11.81 -10.42
C ARG A 440 -6.59 -10.60 -10.29
N GLU A 441 -5.70 -10.40 -11.26
CA GLU A 441 -4.84 -9.21 -11.30
C GLU A 441 -5.64 -7.92 -11.50
N ARG A 442 -6.71 -7.93 -12.32
CA ARG A 442 -7.63 -6.77 -12.44
C ARG A 442 -8.31 -6.45 -11.12
N PHE A 443 -8.76 -7.47 -10.39
CA PHE A 443 -9.44 -7.28 -9.10
C PHE A 443 -8.57 -6.58 -8.05
N ARG A 444 -7.25 -6.75 -8.10
CA ARG A 444 -6.31 -6.09 -7.20
C ARG A 444 -6.37 -4.57 -7.26
N GLY A 445 -6.81 -3.99 -8.38
CA GLY A 445 -7.01 -2.55 -8.55
C GLY A 445 -8.42 -2.04 -8.18
N PHE A 446 -9.36 -2.92 -7.83
CA PHE A 446 -10.73 -2.51 -7.54
C PHE A 446 -10.84 -1.90 -6.14
N VAL A 447 -11.48 -0.74 -6.08
CA VAL A 447 -11.85 -0.03 -4.85
C VAL A 447 -13.37 -0.09 -4.72
N CYS A 448 -13.87 -1.00 -3.89
CA CYS A 448 -15.27 -1.43 -3.89
C CYS A 448 -16.09 -0.69 -2.82
N HIS A 449 -17.17 -0.02 -3.23
CA HIS A 449 -18.16 0.56 -2.33
C HIS A 449 -19.24 -0.49 -2.00
N ALA A 450 -19.06 -1.19 -0.88
CA ALA A 450 -19.86 -2.36 -0.54
C ALA A 450 -20.28 -2.36 0.94
N PRO A 451 -21.38 -3.06 1.31
CA PRO A 451 -21.63 -3.41 2.70
C PRO A 451 -20.61 -4.46 3.18
N SER A 452 -20.33 -4.50 4.49
CA SER A 452 -19.45 -5.53 5.05
C SER A 452 -20.10 -6.92 5.06
N GLU A 453 -19.30 -7.97 4.87
CA GLU A 453 -19.72 -9.36 5.12
C GLU A 453 -20.12 -9.58 6.59
N TRP A 454 -19.52 -8.80 7.51
CA TRP A 454 -19.63 -8.95 8.96
C TRP A 454 -20.77 -8.12 9.59
N ASP A 455 -21.65 -7.57 8.76
CA ASP A 455 -22.83 -6.78 9.13
C ASP A 455 -24.12 -7.61 9.03
N ALA A 456 -24.83 -7.78 10.14
CA ALA A 456 -26.02 -8.60 10.23
C ALA A 456 -27.29 -7.88 9.72
N SER A 457 -27.32 -6.56 9.76
CA SER A 457 -28.49 -5.73 9.38
C SER A 457 -29.01 -6.00 7.97
N GLY A 458 -28.13 -6.45 7.06
CA GLY A 458 -28.45 -6.77 5.68
C GLY A 458 -28.84 -8.23 5.42
N ASN A 459 -28.83 -9.12 6.44
CA ASN A 459 -28.99 -10.56 6.25
C ASN A 459 -30.28 -10.94 5.53
N GLU A 460 -31.42 -10.38 5.96
CA GLU A 460 -32.71 -10.66 5.33
C GLU A 460 -32.70 -10.29 3.84
N ALA A 461 -32.18 -9.12 3.47
CA ALA A 461 -32.07 -8.73 2.07
C ALA A 461 -31.10 -9.62 1.27
N ARG A 462 -29.96 -9.99 1.88
CA ARG A 462 -28.85 -10.73 1.23
C ARG A 462 -29.16 -12.22 1.03
N TYR A 463 -29.92 -12.83 1.94
CA TYR A 463 -30.17 -14.28 1.97
C TYR A 463 -31.62 -14.67 1.70
N LYS A 464 -32.54 -13.72 1.52
CA LYS A 464 -33.97 -13.97 1.19
C LYS A 464 -34.16 -15.07 0.14
N ARG A 465 -33.41 -15.01 -0.97
CA ARG A 465 -33.54 -15.96 -2.09
C ARG A 465 -33.26 -17.41 -1.71
N LEU A 466 -32.51 -17.66 -0.63
CA LEU A 466 -32.28 -19.02 -0.12
C LEU A 466 -33.54 -19.60 0.54
N LYS A 467 -34.43 -18.74 1.05
CA LYS A 467 -35.68 -19.09 1.74
C LYS A 467 -36.88 -19.22 0.80
N ASP A 468 -36.82 -18.60 -0.39
CA ASP A 468 -37.85 -18.69 -1.42
C ASP A 468 -38.12 -20.16 -1.82
N PRO A 469 -39.33 -20.53 -2.31
CA PRO A 469 -39.69 -21.92 -2.62
C PRO A 469 -38.68 -22.65 -3.52
N ASP A 470 -38.12 -21.94 -4.50
CA ASP A 470 -37.13 -22.49 -5.44
C ASP A 470 -35.67 -22.40 -4.92
N GLY A 471 -35.47 -21.70 -3.81
CA GLY A 471 -34.21 -21.52 -3.11
C GLY A 471 -33.73 -22.78 -2.38
N PHE A 472 -32.48 -22.76 -1.92
CA PHE A 472 -31.86 -23.92 -1.28
C PHE A 472 -32.65 -24.43 -0.07
N PHE A 473 -33.04 -23.55 0.87
CA PHE A 473 -33.81 -23.96 2.05
C PHE A 473 -35.30 -24.13 1.74
N GLY A 474 -35.86 -23.39 0.77
CA GLY A 474 -37.25 -23.58 0.33
C GLY A 474 -37.52 -24.99 -0.18
N LYS A 475 -36.64 -25.51 -1.05
CA LYS A 475 -36.68 -26.89 -1.56
C LYS A 475 -36.49 -27.96 -0.48
N ARG A 476 -35.91 -27.58 0.66
CA ARG A 476 -35.57 -28.50 1.77
C ARG A 476 -36.52 -28.42 2.95
N LYS A 477 -37.52 -27.55 2.89
CA LYS A 477 -38.36 -27.17 4.03
C LYS A 477 -39.08 -28.36 4.69
N GLU A 478 -39.45 -29.39 3.93
CA GLU A 478 -40.12 -30.57 4.48
C GLU A 478 -39.21 -31.45 5.34
N PHE A 479 -37.92 -31.52 5.03
CA PHE A 479 -36.95 -32.40 5.71
C PHE A 479 -35.97 -31.65 6.62
N ASP A 480 -35.81 -30.35 6.41
CA ASP A 480 -35.02 -29.46 7.26
C ASP A 480 -35.81 -28.14 7.50
N PRO A 481 -36.90 -28.19 8.30
CA PRO A 481 -37.79 -27.06 8.50
C PRO A 481 -37.12 -25.85 9.17
N ASN A 482 -36.02 -26.08 9.90
CA ASN A 482 -35.28 -25.06 10.63
C ASN A 482 -33.96 -24.68 9.95
N GLY A 483 -33.68 -25.20 8.74
CA GLY A 483 -32.38 -25.05 8.08
C GLY A 483 -31.95 -23.61 7.85
N TYR A 484 -32.88 -22.76 7.37
CA TYR A 484 -32.60 -21.34 7.15
C TYR A 484 -32.30 -20.62 8.46
N ASP A 485 -33.11 -20.85 9.49
CA ASP A 485 -32.94 -20.18 10.79
C ASP A 485 -31.63 -20.64 11.47
N ASN A 486 -31.28 -21.92 11.35
CA ASN A 486 -29.98 -22.44 11.80
C ASN A 486 -28.80 -21.82 11.04
N PHE A 487 -28.95 -21.64 9.71
CA PHE A 487 -27.95 -20.98 8.88
C PHE A 487 -27.74 -19.52 9.27
N ILE A 488 -28.81 -18.75 9.43
CA ILE A 488 -28.73 -17.35 9.87
C ILE A 488 -28.12 -17.26 11.26
N LYS A 489 -28.55 -18.11 12.20
CA LYS A 489 -27.98 -18.17 13.54
C LYS A 489 -26.47 -18.42 13.52
N PHE A 490 -26.01 -19.39 12.72
CA PHE A 490 -24.58 -19.68 12.57
C PHE A 490 -23.82 -18.51 11.92
N LEU A 491 -24.40 -17.88 10.90
CA LEU A 491 -23.80 -16.71 10.24
C LEU A 491 -23.61 -15.54 11.21
N GLU A 492 -24.61 -15.26 12.04
CA GLU A 492 -24.59 -14.20 13.04
C GLU A 492 -23.50 -14.38 14.11
N GLU A 493 -23.00 -15.61 14.32
CA GLU A 493 -21.85 -15.84 15.20
C GLU A 493 -20.56 -15.20 14.66
N PHE A 494 -20.43 -15.00 13.34
CA PHE A 494 -19.31 -14.30 12.74
C PHE A 494 -19.52 -12.79 12.69
N GLN A 495 -20.77 -12.33 12.61
CA GLN A 495 -21.10 -10.93 12.39
C GLN A 495 -21.00 -10.12 13.69
N PHE A 496 -20.23 -9.04 13.63
CA PHE A 496 -19.88 -8.24 14.80
C PHE A 496 -20.02 -6.74 14.56
N LEU A 497 -20.20 -6.28 13.32
CA LEU A 497 -20.00 -4.88 12.97
C LEU A 497 -20.91 -3.92 13.75
N GLU A 498 -22.18 -4.29 13.93
CA GLU A 498 -23.16 -3.55 14.73
C GLU A 498 -22.76 -3.34 16.20
N LYS A 499 -21.92 -4.23 16.74
CA LYS A 499 -21.40 -4.17 18.11
C LYS A 499 -20.19 -3.24 18.23
N THR A 500 -19.72 -2.66 17.13
CA THR A 500 -18.56 -1.76 17.08
C THR A 500 -19.00 -0.29 16.94
N PRO A 501 -18.10 0.67 17.20
CA PRO A 501 -18.37 2.08 16.93
C PRO A 501 -18.65 2.40 15.44
N LEU A 502 -18.33 1.50 14.51
CA LEU A 502 -18.67 1.68 13.09
C LEU A 502 -20.18 1.55 12.86
N GLY A 503 -20.87 0.71 13.63
CA GLY A 503 -22.30 0.41 13.48
C GLY A 503 -22.61 -0.43 12.24
N GLY A 504 -23.84 -0.96 12.16
CA GLY A 504 -24.35 -1.69 10.98
C GLY A 504 -25.13 -0.80 10.02
N GLY A 505 -25.53 -1.37 8.89
CA GLY A 505 -26.34 -0.74 7.85
C GLY A 505 -25.56 0.23 6.97
N LYS A 506 -24.22 0.17 7.00
CA LYS A 506 -23.33 1.11 6.29
C LYS A 506 -22.55 0.44 5.18
N LYS A 507 -22.12 1.24 4.21
CA LYS A 507 -21.15 0.85 3.20
C LYS A 507 -19.76 1.41 3.55
N PHE A 508 -18.74 0.74 3.02
CA PHE A 508 -17.34 1.11 3.17
C PHE A 508 -16.64 1.01 1.82
N TRP A 509 -15.49 1.64 1.71
CA TRP A 509 -14.61 1.50 0.55
C TRP A 509 -13.56 0.44 0.86
N PHE A 510 -13.75 -0.75 0.30
CA PHE A 510 -12.83 -1.88 0.43
C PHE A 510 -11.75 -1.82 -0.65
N PHE A 511 -10.56 -2.26 -0.29
CA PHE A 511 -9.42 -2.39 -1.18
C PHE A 511 -8.94 -3.83 -1.16
N HIS A 512 -8.37 -4.30 -2.28
CA HIS A 512 -7.60 -5.53 -2.22
C HIS A 512 -6.45 -5.34 -1.21
N PRO A 513 -6.39 -6.12 -0.13
CA PRO A 513 -5.57 -5.78 1.03
C PRO A 513 -4.06 -5.84 0.73
N LEU A 514 -3.61 -6.84 -0.03
CA LEU A 514 -2.19 -6.95 -0.41
C LEU A 514 -1.77 -5.87 -1.42
N ALA A 515 -2.65 -5.49 -2.35
CA ALA A 515 -2.38 -4.42 -3.31
C ALA A 515 -2.29 -3.05 -2.61
N PHE A 516 -3.19 -2.78 -1.66
CA PHE A 516 -3.13 -1.58 -0.80
C PHE A 516 -1.79 -1.49 -0.07
N ILE A 517 -1.38 -2.58 0.60
CA ILE A 517 -0.10 -2.63 1.32
C ILE A 517 1.06 -2.39 0.35
N ARG A 518 1.12 -3.10 -0.78
CA ARG A 518 2.17 -2.96 -1.80
C ARG A 518 2.27 -1.53 -2.32
N HIS A 519 1.14 -0.90 -2.61
CA HIS A 519 1.06 0.46 -3.12
C HIS A 519 1.60 1.47 -2.09
N PHE A 520 1.07 1.44 -0.87
CA PHE A 520 1.44 2.41 0.17
C PHE A 520 2.83 2.18 0.77
N ARG A 521 3.43 0.99 0.61
CA ARG A 521 4.85 0.75 0.96
C ARG A 521 5.81 1.59 0.14
N ARG A 522 5.45 1.92 -1.11
CA ARG A 522 6.26 2.81 -1.97
C ARG A 522 6.25 4.27 -1.51
N CYS A 523 5.29 4.66 -0.67
CA CYS A 523 5.19 6.01 -0.13
C CYS A 523 6.40 6.35 0.76
N GLY A 524 6.74 5.49 1.73
CA GLY A 524 7.93 5.68 2.56
C GLY A 524 7.93 6.92 3.47
N TRP A 525 6.89 7.76 3.42
CA TRP A 525 6.73 8.92 4.30
C TRP A 525 6.71 8.52 5.78
N PHE A 526 7.52 9.20 6.60
CA PHE A 526 7.59 9.07 8.04
C PHE A 526 6.61 10.06 8.70
N ALA A 527 5.56 9.53 9.32
CA ALA A 527 4.68 10.33 10.15
C ALA A 527 5.39 10.75 11.44
N LYS A 528 4.81 11.73 12.15
CA LYS A 528 5.32 12.20 13.44
C LYS A 528 5.60 11.06 14.42
N ASN A 529 4.69 10.09 14.51
CA ASN A 529 4.82 8.94 15.41
C ASN A 529 5.88 7.94 14.97
N ASP A 530 6.17 7.84 13.67
CA ASP A 530 7.26 7.01 13.17
C ASP A 530 8.61 7.63 13.54
N LEU A 531 8.79 8.90 13.20
CA LEU A 531 10.06 9.59 13.42
C LEU A 531 10.35 9.79 14.91
N LYS A 532 9.32 9.94 15.76
CA LYS A 532 9.47 10.00 17.22
C LYS A 532 10.29 8.84 17.79
N LYS A 533 10.25 7.67 17.15
CA LYS A 533 10.90 6.42 17.62
C LYS A 533 12.33 6.24 17.12
N ILE A 534 12.85 7.13 16.26
CA ILE A 534 14.14 6.92 15.57
C ILE A 534 15.35 6.92 16.52
N TYR A 535 15.32 7.75 17.57
CA TYR A 535 16.37 7.86 18.59
C TYR A 535 15.77 7.81 19.99
N ASP A 536 16.50 7.18 20.92
CA ASP A 536 16.11 7.07 22.33
C ASP A 536 16.00 8.47 22.97
N GLU A 537 14.91 8.70 23.69
CA GLU A 537 14.64 9.97 24.36
C GLU A 537 15.69 10.31 25.44
N LYS A 538 16.34 9.29 26.03
CA LYS A 538 17.42 9.46 27.01
C LYS A 538 18.57 10.33 26.49
N ASN A 539 18.87 10.25 25.18
CA ASN A 539 19.92 11.05 24.56
C ASN A 539 19.64 12.55 24.69
N TYR A 540 18.38 12.96 24.56
CA TYR A 540 17.95 14.35 24.70
C TYR A 540 17.84 14.78 26.16
N ILE A 541 17.24 13.93 27.01
CA ILE A 541 17.06 14.22 28.44
C ILE A 541 18.42 14.44 29.13
N SER A 542 19.45 13.67 28.74
CA SER A 542 20.80 13.77 29.30
C SER A 542 21.44 15.17 29.16
N VAL A 543 20.98 15.95 28.19
CA VAL A 543 21.44 17.32 27.91
C VAL A 543 20.36 18.37 28.12
N GLY A 544 19.27 18.03 28.82
CA GLY A 544 18.18 18.96 29.17
C GLY A 544 17.30 19.37 27.98
N LYS A 545 17.12 18.48 27.00
CA LYS A 545 16.32 18.71 25.78
C LYS A 545 15.18 17.70 25.65
N ALA A 546 14.20 18.03 24.80
CA ALA A 546 13.11 17.14 24.42
C ALA A 546 13.25 16.72 22.95
N GLY A 547 13.36 15.42 22.68
CA GLY A 547 13.60 14.90 21.34
C GLY A 547 12.47 15.20 20.36
N ALA A 548 11.23 15.30 20.85
CA ALA A 548 10.08 15.63 20.02
C ALA A 548 10.22 16.97 19.28
N GLU A 549 10.88 17.98 19.88
CA GLU A 549 11.13 19.29 19.26
C GLU A 549 11.99 19.14 17.99
N TYR A 550 13.11 18.43 18.10
CA TYR A 550 14.08 18.27 17.02
C TYR A 550 13.58 17.32 15.94
N LYS A 551 12.98 16.19 16.34
CA LYS A 551 12.42 15.21 15.40
C LYS A 551 11.31 15.84 14.56
N GLU A 552 10.43 16.65 15.16
CA GLU A 552 9.36 17.32 14.40
C GLU A 552 9.89 18.45 13.52
N ARG A 553 10.82 19.27 14.03
CA ARG A 553 11.43 20.39 13.27
C ARG A 553 11.95 19.97 11.91
N TYR A 554 12.60 18.82 11.81
CA TYR A 554 13.21 18.34 10.57
C TYR A 554 12.38 17.30 9.82
N ARG A 555 11.22 16.89 10.34
CA ARG A 555 10.43 15.78 9.77
C ARG A 555 10.08 16.00 8.31
N HIS A 556 9.59 17.20 7.98
CA HIS A 556 9.21 17.54 6.62
C HIS A 556 10.42 17.49 5.68
N SER A 557 11.50 18.22 5.99
CA SER A 557 12.72 18.26 5.17
C SER A 557 13.38 16.88 5.02
N ILE A 558 13.38 16.06 6.07
CA ILE A 558 13.88 14.69 6.02
C ILE A 558 13.09 13.88 5.00
N ASN A 559 11.75 13.91 5.05
CA ASN A 559 10.94 13.19 4.07
C ASN A 559 11.23 13.64 2.63
N LEU A 560 11.35 14.95 2.39
CA LEU A 560 11.70 15.48 1.08
C LEU A 560 13.08 14.99 0.60
N ILE A 561 14.11 15.07 1.44
CA ILE A 561 15.49 14.65 1.13
C ILE A 561 15.54 13.15 0.88
N LEU A 562 14.89 12.34 1.73
CA LEU A 562 14.88 10.89 1.58
C LEU A 562 14.25 10.47 0.25
N ARG A 563 13.16 11.13 -0.15
CA ARG A 563 12.48 10.91 -1.43
C ARG A 563 13.31 11.40 -2.61
N LYS A 564 13.82 12.63 -2.55
CA LYS A 564 14.62 13.27 -3.61
C LYS A 564 15.88 12.48 -3.92
N TYR A 565 16.66 12.10 -2.91
CA TYR A 565 17.96 11.47 -3.10
C TYR A 565 17.94 9.93 -2.98
N SER A 566 16.76 9.31 -3.09
CA SER A 566 16.60 7.85 -3.00
C SER A 566 17.16 7.22 -1.73
N LEU A 567 17.12 7.93 -0.62
CA LEU A 567 17.54 7.42 0.69
C LEU A 567 16.37 6.75 1.43
N ASN A 568 15.21 6.61 0.79
CA ASN A 568 13.98 6.05 1.35
C ASN A 568 13.90 4.50 1.29
N THR A 569 14.98 3.80 0.91
CA THR A 569 15.05 2.34 1.12
C THR A 569 15.41 2.05 2.58
N LYS A 570 14.96 0.90 3.12
CA LYS A 570 15.21 0.54 4.53
C LYS A 570 16.68 0.63 4.93
N ILE A 571 17.59 0.17 4.06
CA ILE A 571 19.03 0.19 4.31
C ILE A 571 19.55 1.63 4.25
N ARG A 572 19.27 2.37 3.18
CA ARG A 572 19.78 3.74 3.01
C ARG A 572 19.23 4.69 4.06
N SER A 573 17.96 4.56 4.45
CA SER A 573 17.34 5.37 5.49
C SER A 573 17.99 5.08 6.85
N SER A 574 18.28 3.82 7.14
CA SER A 574 18.97 3.43 8.38
C SER A 574 20.39 4.00 8.44
N HIS A 575 21.14 3.97 7.33
CA HIS A 575 22.45 4.62 7.24
C HIS A 575 22.35 6.15 7.39
N PHE A 576 21.39 6.79 6.72
CA PHE A 576 21.15 8.23 6.85
C PHE A 576 20.89 8.61 8.31
N PHE A 577 19.94 7.95 8.98
CA PHE A 577 19.67 8.23 10.39
C PHE A 577 20.84 7.86 11.32
N GLY A 578 21.62 6.82 10.99
CA GLY A 578 22.85 6.51 11.71
C GLY A 578 23.88 7.64 11.65
N GLN A 579 24.11 8.19 10.46
CA GLN A 579 25.02 9.34 10.29
C GLN A 579 24.45 10.60 10.93
N CYS A 580 23.16 10.88 10.77
CA CYS A 580 22.53 11.99 11.48
C CYS A 580 22.73 11.87 12.99
N ALA A 581 22.65 10.69 13.59
CA ALA A 581 22.88 10.52 15.03
C ALA A 581 24.28 11.02 15.45
N ILE A 582 25.30 10.71 14.66
CA ILE A 582 26.71 11.06 14.93
C ILE A 582 27.01 12.52 14.57
N GLU A 583 26.68 12.94 13.35
CA GLU A 583 27.05 14.25 12.80
C GLU A 583 26.22 15.39 13.40
N SER A 584 24.94 15.13 13.70
CA SER A 584 24.00 16.15 14.18
C SER A 584 23.63 15.99 15.67
N PHE A 585 24.25 15.04 16.37
CA PHE A 585 23.89 14.66 17.74
C PHE A 585 22.40 14.38 17.89
N TYR A 586 21.91 13.36 17.17
CA TYR A 586 20.49 13.02 17.16
C TYR A 586 19.59 14.20 16.73
N MET A 587 20.01 14.95 15.70
CA MET A 587 19.35 16.14 15.14
C MET A 587 19.32 17.37 16.05
N MET A 588 20.07 17.39 17.15
CA MET A 588 20.11 18.58 18.01
C MET A 588 20.95 19.73 17.44
N ILE A 589 21.87 19.45 16.52
CA ILE A 589 22.84 20.41 15.98
C ILE A 589 22.99 20.22 14.47
N VAL A 590 23.00 21.29 13.68
CA VAL A 590 23.43 21.27 12.27
C VAL A 590 24.67 22.16 12.19
N ARG A 591 25.88 21.58 12.08
CA ARG A 591 27.15 22.33 12.20
C ARG A 591 28.35 21.61 11.56
N GLU A 592 29.33 22.36 11.05
CA GLU A 592 30.77 21.99 11.03
C GLU A 592 31.50 22.56 12.29
N SER A 593 32.10 21.69 13.13
CA SER A 593 32.57 22.04 14.49
C SER A 593 33.95 21.53 14.87
N SER A 594 34.74 22.36 15.57
CA SER A 594 35.97 21.99 16.29
C SER A 594 35.79 21.78 17.81
N MET A 595 34.58 21.91 18.37
CA MET A 595 34.29 21.71 19.81
C MET A 595 33.48 20.42 20.05
N ALA A 596 33.71 19.76 21.20
CA ALA A 596 32.97 18.59 21.64
C ALA A 596 31.45 18.86 21.72
N ILE A 597 30.69 18.05 20.98
CA ILE A 597 29.26 18.20 20.72
C ILE A 597 28.41 18.29 22.01
N ALA A 598 28.59 17.35 22.94
CA ALA A 598 27.81 17.32 24.19
C ALA A 598 28.00 18.58 25.05
N LYS A 599 29.22 19.16 25.04
CA LYS A 599 29.51 20.42 25.74
C LYS A 599 28.78 21.59 25.09
N ALA A 600 28.78 21.66 23.76
CA ALA A 600 28.12 22.71 23.00
C ALA A 600 26.61 22.78 23.29
N VAL A 601 25.94 21.62 23.30
CA VAL A 601 24.50 21.51 23.60
C VAL A 601 24.21 21.93 25.04
N LYS A 602 24.98 21.41 26.00
CA LYS A 602 24.75 21.65 27.44
C LYS A 602 24.82 23.14 27.79
N THR A 603 25.67 23.91 27.13
CA THR A 603 25.88 25.32 27.44
C THR A 603 25.11 26.28 26.53
N ASN A 604 24.27 25.77 25.61
CA ASN A 604 23.68 26.55 24.51
C ASN A 604 24.73 27.43 23.82
N HIS A 605 25.89 26.84 23.51
CA HIS A 605 27.02 27.57 22.95
C HIS A 605 26.62 28.25 21.62
N ALA A 606 27.12 29.47 21.38
CA ALA A 606 26.71 30.27 20.22
C ALA A 606 26.95 29.58 18.86
N SER A 607 27.83 28.57 18.80
CA SER A 607 28.12 27.83 17.58
C SER A 607 27.03 26.84 17.17
N ILE A 608 26.02 26.61 18.02
CA ILE A 608 24.86 25.75 17.73
C ILE A 608 23.55 26.56 17.68
N ALA A 609 23.65 27.88 17.52
CA ALA A 609 22.51 28.78 17.33
C ALA A 609 21.79 28.49 16.01
N THR A 610 20.50 28.84 15.93
CA THR A 610 19.66 28.56 14.76
C THR A 610 20.10 29.33 13.51
N GLU A 611 20.02 28.69 12.35
CA GLU A 611 20.39 29.26 11.04
C GLU A 611 19.44 30.35 10.52
N THR A 612 18.44 30.74 11.33
CA THR A 612 17.42 31.75 11.02
C THR A 612 17.98 33.15 10.72
N GLU A 613 19.26 33.41 10.98
CA GLU A 613 19.95 34.67 10.67
C GLU A 613 21.11 34.51 9.66
N GLY A 614 21.13 33.43 8.88
CA GLY A 614 22.12 33.16 7.83
C GLY A 614 23.19 32.15 8.21
N TYR A 615 23.77 31.50 7.19
CA TYR A 615 24.85 30.53 7.34
C TYR A 615 26.13 31.20 7.87
N LEU A 616 26.86 30.50 8.75
CA LEU A 616 28.28 30.75 9.07
C LEU A 616 28.63 32.07 9.78
N LYS A 617 28.01 32.36 10.93
CA LYS A 617 28.76 33.07 11.99
C LYS A 617 29.34 32.03 12.94
N SER A 618 30.56 31.56 12.68
CA SER A 618 31.35 30.99 13.77
C SER A 618 31.44 32.07 14.85
N PRO A 619 30.91 31.88 16.06
CA PRO A 619 31.11 32.85 17.11
C PRO A 619 32.61 32.90 17.42
N PRO A 620 33.14 34.03 17.90
CA PRO A 620 34.47 34.05 18.49
C PRO A 620 34.53 32.97 19.57
N ALA A 621 35.37 31.95 19.37
CA ALA A 621 35.56 30.90 20.36
C ALA A 621 36.13 31.52 21.64
N ALA A 622 35.56 31.18 22.79
CA ALA A 622 36.16 31.60 24.06
C ALA A 622 37.59 31.02 24.14
N PRO A 623 38.57 31.75 24.71
CA PRO A 623 39.96 31.28 24.78
C PRO A 623 40.13 29.86 25.35
N SER A 624 39.22 29.45 26.25
CA SER A 624 39.17 28.09 26.82
C SER A 624 38.87 26.98 25.82
N ASP A 625 38.15 27.27 24.74
CA ASP A 625 37.70 26.27 23.75
C ASP A 625 38.67 26.10 22.57
N ILE A 626 39.66 26.99 22.45
CA ILE A 626 40.76 26.95 21.45
C ILE A 626 42.14 26.74 22.08
N ALA A 627 42.23 26.60 23.42
CA ALA A 627 43.48 26.37 24.15
C ALA A 627 44.28 25.15 23.66
N TYR A 628 43.59 24.12 23.13
CA TYR A 628 44.24 22.95 22.53
C TYR A 628 45.02 23.29 21.25
N PHE A 629 44.58 24.28 20.46
CA PHE A 629 45.26 24.71 19.23
C PHE A 629 46.42 25.68 19.50
N LEU A 630 46.46 26.31 20.67
CA LEU A 630 47.48 27.29 21.05
C LEU A 630 48.75 26.65 21.66
N THR A 631 48.79 25.33 21.86
CA THR A 631 49.93 24.63 22.48
C THR A 631 50.83 23.87 21.50
N LYS A 632 50.66 24.10 20.19
CA LYS A 632 51.63 23.69 19.17
C LYS A 632 51.95 24.83 18.20
N VAL A 633 52.72 25.81 18.69
CA VAL A 633 53.66 26.61 17.88
C VAL A 633 54.98 26.63 18.63
#